data_AF-A0A5B7X550-F1
#
_entry.id   AF-A0A5B7X550-F1
#
_cell.length_a   1.000
_cell.length_b   1.000
_cell.length_c   1.000
_cell.angle_alpha   90.00
_cell.angle_beta   90.00
_cell.angle_gamma   90.00
#
_symmetry.space_group_name_H-M   'P 1'
#
loop_
_entity.id
_entity.type
_entity.pdbx_description
1 polymer ?
#
loop_
_entity_poly.entity_id
_entity_poly.type
_entity_poly.pdbx_seq_one_letter_code
_entity_poly.pdbx_strand_id
1 'polypeptide(L)'
;MSYFTIYTTSRQTKIIILKQLFEEHHIDYRVLKEPKYSAVPVGFRIQVTEKHGERAKNILKNHGFLGTPEPAPDSHMLSRFWIYLSMALFLIVIISILIKLSGNL
;
A
#
# COMPACT_ATOMS: atom_id res chain seq x y z
N MET A 1 -1.71 23.65 -20.28
CA MET A 1 -2.39 22.34 -20.38
C MET A 1 -2.74 21.87 -18.98
N SER A 2 -4.02 21.70 -18.67
CA SER A 2 -4.49 21.28 -17.33
C SER A 2 -4.39 19.77 -17.19
N TYR A 3 -3.79 19.32 -16.09
CA TYR A 3 -3.69 17.90 -15.72
C TYR A 3 -4.47 17.70 -14.43
N PHE A 4 -5.25 16.63 -14.34
CA PHE A 4 -6.01 16.31 -13.15
C PHE A 4 -5.78 14.87 -12.71
N THR A 5 -5.86 14.64 -11.42
CA THR A 5 -5.58 13.33 -10.83
C THR A 5 -6.78 12.41 -11.01
N ILE A 6 -6.57 11.24 -11.62
CA ILE A 6 -7.60 10.22 -11.85
C ILE A 6 -7.46 9.01 -10.93
N TYR A 7 -6.24 8.75 -10.45
CA TYR A 7 -5.96 7.58 -9.62
C TYR A 7 -4.77 7.84 -8.71
N THR A 8 -4.85 7.33 -7.48
CA THR A 8 -3.76 7.39 -6.50
C THR A 8 -3.53 5.99 -5.96
N THR A 9 -2.28 5.52 -5.96
CA THR A 9 -1.93 4.22 -5.40
C THR A 9 -0.53 4.22 -4.81
N SER A 10 -0.33 3.50 -3.72
CA SER A 10 0.99 3.25 -3.15
C SER A 10 1.68 2.01 -3.75
N ARG A 11 0.96 1.20 -4.55
CA ARG A 11 1.46 -0.06 -5.10
C ARG A 11 2.15 0.16 -6.46
N GLN A 12 3.44 -0.16 -6.53
CA GLN A 12 4.22 -0.04 -7.77
C GLN A 12 3.67 -0.90 -8.91
N THR A 13 3.22 -2.12 -8.63
CA THR A 13 2.64 -3.02 -9.63
C THR A 13 1.44 -2.41 -10.33
N LYS A 14 0.55 -1.72 -9.59
CA LYS A 14 -0.61 -1.05 -10.17
C LYS A 14 -0.19 0.05 -11.14
N ILE A 15 0.86 0.80 -10.82
CA ILE A 15 1.38 1.86 -11.68
C ILE A 15 1.90 1.28 -12.99
N ILE A 16 2.64 0.17 -12.95
CA ILE A 16 3.16 -0.48 -14.17
C ILE A 16 2.01 -0.88 -15.08
N ILE A 17 0.95 -1.49 -14.53
CA ILE A 17 -0.22 -1.89 -15.31
C ILE A 17 -0.93 -0.66 -15.88
N LEU A 18 -1.12 0.39 -15.07
CA LEU A 18 -1.73 1.66 -15.49
C LEU A 18 -0.92 2.35 -16.62
N LYS A 19 0.41 2.31 -16.54
CA LYS A 19 1.28 2.86 -17.59
C LYS A 19 1.07 2.13 -18.90
N GLN A 20 1.16 0.80 -18.88
CA GLN A 20 0.98 -0.03 -20.07
C GLN A 20 -0.39 0.20 -20.71
N LEU A 21 -1.44 0.26 -19.88
CA LEU A 21 -2.81 0.47 -20.32
C LEU A 21 -3.00 1.84 -20.98
N PHE A 22 -2.41 2.90 -20.42
CA PHE A 22 -2.51 4.24 -21.01
C PHE A 22 -1.65 4.41 -22.26
N GLU A 23 -0.53 3.71 -22.36
CA GLU A 23 0.28 3.68 -23.59
C GLU A 23 -0.46 2.96 -24.73
N GLU A 24 -1.08 1.81 -24.45
CA GLU A 24 -1.87 1.04 -25.42
C GLU A 24 -3.07 1.84 -25.95
N HIS A 25 -3.68 2.67 -25.12
CA HIS A 25 -4.81 3.52 -25.49
C HIS A 25 -4.44 4.94 -25.94
N HIS A 26 -3.15 5.23 -26.14
CA HIS A 26 -2.63 6.55 -26.53
C HIS A 26 -3.16 7.71 -25.67
N ILE A 27 -3.13 7.53 -24.35
CA ILE A 27 -3.57 8.53 -23.37
C ILE A 27 -2.34 9.28 -22.85
N ASP A 28 -2.35 10.61 -22.96
CA ASP A 28 -1.33 11.44 -22.31
C ASP A 28 -1.50 11.42 -20.78
N TYR A 29 -0.54 10.79 -20.10
CA TYR A 29 -0.52 10.65 -18.64
C TYR A 29 0.79 11.13 -18.01
N ARG A 30 0.74 11.47 -16.72
CA ARG A 30 1.89 11.81 -15.87
C ARG A 30 1.78 11.09 -14.55
N VAL A 31 2.89 10.56 -14.06
CA VAL A 31 2.98 9.92 -12.74
C VAL A 31 3.79 10.82 -11.82
N LEU A 32 3.15 11.35 -10.80
CA LEU A 32 3.79 12.15 -9.76
C LEU A 32 4.04 11.26 -8.55
N LYS A 33 5.31 11.18 -8.12
CA LYS A 33 5.69 10.53 -6.86
C LYS A 33 5.64 11.61 -5.77
N GLU A 34 4.77 11.44 -4.77
CA GLU A 34 4.77 12.39 -3.66
C GLU A 34 6.02 12.19 -2.77
N PRO A 35 6.71 13.28 -2.40
CA PRO A 35 7.80 13.21 -1.46
C PRO A 35 7.29 12.81 -0.07
N LYS A 36 8.10 12.03 0.64
CA LYS A 36 7.81 11.36 1.91
C LYS A 36 7.46 12.29 3.10
N TYR A 37 7.46 13.61 2.89
CA TYR A 37 7.35 14.66 3.91
C TYR A 37 5.93 15.18 4.15
N SER A 38 4.95 14.74 3.36
CA SER A 38 3.56 15.19 3.50
C SER A 38 2.78 14.26 4.43
N ALA A 39 1.91 14.81 5.28
CA ALA A 39 1.01 14.07 6.19
C ALA A 39 -0.06 13.19 5.47
N VAL A 40 0.07 13.03 4.15
CA VAL A 40 -0.83 12.29 3.26
C VAL A 40 -0.12 10.99 2.88
N PRO A 41 -0.81 9.83 2.88
CA PRO A 41 -0.17 8.53 2.64
C PRO A 41 0.66 8.52 1.36
N VAL A 42 1.90 8.05 1.49
CA VAL A 42 2.91 7.95 0.41
C VAL A 42 2.30 7.18 -0.77
N GLY A 43 1.97 7.90 -1.84
CA GLY A 43 1.30 7.35 -3.01
C GLY A 43 1.81 7.99 -4.28
N PHE A 44 1.74 7.24 -5.37
CA PHE A 44 1.90 7.76 -6.70
C PHE A 44 0.56 8.26 -7.20
N ARG A 45 0.53 9.50 -7.67
CA ARG A 45 -0.64 10.12 -8.29
C ARG A 45 -0.50 10.04 -9.79
N ILE A 46 -1.54 9.53 -10.43
CA ILE A 46 -1.61 9.39 -11.87
C ILE A 46 -2.55 10.47 -12.38
N GLN A 47 -2.00 11.34 -13.22
CA GLN A 47 -2.69 12.48 -13.80
C GLN A 47 -2.81 12.30 -15.30
N VAL A 48 -3.92 12.75 -15.85
CA VAL A 48 -4.15 12.78 -17.31
C VAL A 48 -4.57 14.17 -17.73
N THR A 49 -4.41 14.46 -19.02
CA THR A 49 -4.93 15.71 -19.59
C THR A 49 -6.45 15.70 -19.59
N GLU A 50 -7.04 16.89 -19.48
CA GLU A 50 -8.49 17.07 -19.53
C GLU A 50 -9.14 16.44 -20.79
N LYS A 51 -8.43 16.49 -21.93
CA LYS A 51 -8.86 15.88 -23.20
C LYS A 51 -9.08 14.37 -23.11
N HIS A 52 -8.30 13.66 -22.30
CA HIS A 52 -8.39 12.21 -22.15
C HIS A 52 -9.10 11.78 -20.86
N GLY A 53 -9.69 12.73 -20.14
CA GLY A 53 -10.20 12.49 -18.80
C GLY A 53 -11.35 11.47 -18.73
N GLU A 54 -12.38 11.66 -19.53
CA GLU A 54 -13.52 10.75 -19.67
C GLU A 54 -13.07 9.35 -20.11
N ARG A 55 -12.17 9.29 -21.10
CA ARG A 55 -11.64 8.03 -21.64
C ARG A 55 -10.84 7.25 -20.58
N ALA A 56 -9.95 7.94 -19.88
CA ALA A 56 -9.14 7.34 -18.83
C ALA A 56 -10.00 6.81 -17.67
N LYS A 57 -11.04 7.54 -17.25
CA LYS A 57 -12.00 7.08 -16.24
C LYS A 57 -12.74 5.82 -16.68
N ASN A 58 -13.22 5.78 -17.92
CA ASN A 58 -13.92 4.61 -18.45
C ASN A 58 -13.01 3.37 -18.54
N ILE A 59 -11.76 3.55 -18.98
CA ILE A 59 -10.76 2.47 -19.01
C ILE A 59 -10.51 1.94 -17.58
N LEU A 60 -10.32 2.83 -16.61
CA LEU A 60 -10.11 2.43 -15.22
C LEU A 60 -11.32 1.69 -14.62
N LYS A 61 -12.53 2.09 -15.00
CA LYS A 61 -13.77 1.43 -14.58
C LYS A 61 -13.87 0.03 -15.20
N ASN A 62 -13.60 -0.09 -16.49
CA ASN A 62 -13.68 -1.35 -17.23
C ASN A 62 -12.64 -2.37 -16.75
N HIS A 63 -11.44 -1.92 -16.36
CA HIS A 63 -10.39 -2.79 -15.84
C HIS A 63 -10.42 -2.98 -14.32
N GLY A 64 -11.48 -2.50 -13.63
CA GLY A 64 -11.69 -2.75 -12.20
C GLY A 64 -10.78 -1.96 -11.25
N PHE A 65 -10.00 -0.99 -11.74
CA PHE A 65 -9.13 -0.16 -10.89
C PHE A 65 -9.90 0.75 -9.93
N LEU A 66 -11.13 1.12 -10.29
CA LEU A 66 -12.03 1.94 -9.47
C LEU A 66 -12.92 1.12 -8.53
N GLY A 67 -12.80 -0.22 -8.57
CA GLY A 67 -13.56 -1.14 -7.73
C GLY A 67 -12.86 -1.32 -6.38
N THR A 68 -13.51 -0.82 -5.32
CA THR A 68 -13.17 -0.91 -3.89
C THR A 68 -11.87 -0.19 -3.45
N PRO A 69 -11.94 0.71 -2.44
CA PRO A 69 -10.75 1.27 -1.82
C PRO A 69 -9.90 0.12 -1.30
N GLU A 70 -8.67 0.04 -1.80
CA GLU A 70 -7.74 -1.00 -1.40
C GLU A 70 -7.45 -0.85 0.10
N PRO A 71 -7.56 -1.91 0.91
CA PRO A 71 -7.17 -1.83 2.31
C PRO A 71 -5.73 -1.32 2.37
N ALA A 72 -5.51 -0.26 3.15
CA ALA A 72 -4.19 0.31 3.35
C ALA A 72 -3.20 -0.81 3.72
N PRO A 73 -1.96 -0.79 3.22
CA PRO A 73 -0.96 -1.78 3.59
C PRO A 73 -0.89 -1.83 5.11
N ASP A 74 -1.26 -2.99 5.66
CA ASP A 74 -1.53 -3.18 7.07
C ASP A 74 -0.20 -3.15 7.84
N SER A 75 0.25 -1.94 8.18
CA SER A 75 1.48 -1.69 8.95
C SER A 75 1.50 -2.41 10.30
N HIS A 76 0.36 -2.95 10.73
CA HIS A 76 0.17 -3.76 11.91
C HIS A 76 0.79 -5.16 11.83
N MET A 77 1.13 -5.70 10.65
CA MET A 77 1.72 -7.05 10.54
C MET A 77 3.09 -7.15 11.24
N LEU A 78 3.95 -6.13 11.08
CA LEU A 78 5.24 -6.05 11.77
C LEU A 78 5.06 -5.93 13.29
N SER A 79 4.08 -5.14 13.74
CA SER A 79 3.77 -4.98 15.17
C SER A 79 3.33 -6.29 15.83
N ARG A 80 2.48 -7.07 15.16
CA ARG A 80 2.02 -8.37 15.68
C ARG A 80 3.17 -9.36 15.85
N PHE A 81 4.13 -9.39 14.93
CA PHE A 81 5.32 -10.25 15.04
C PHE A 81 6.12 -9.95 16.31
N TRP A 82 6.38 -8.68 16.60
CA TRP A 82 7.10 -8.27 17.83
C TRP A 82 6.33 -8.57 19.11
N ILE A 83 4.99 -8.48 19.08
CA ILE A 83 4.14 -8.85 20.21
C ILE A 83 4.22 -10.36 20.48
N TYR A 84 4.10 -11.20 19.45
CA TYR A 84 4.22 -12.65 19.62
C TYR A 84 5.63 -13.07 20.05
N LEU A 85 6.67 -12.44 19.52
CA LEU A 85 8.06 -12.68 19.92
C LEU A 85 8.28 -12.34 21.40
N SER A 86 7.78 -11.19 21.84
CA SER A 86 7.85 -10.77 23.25
C SER A 86 7.11 -11.75 24.17
N MET A 87 5.90 -12.17 23.78
CA MET A 87 5.10 -13.13 24.55
C MET A 87 5.79 -14.50 24.69
N ALA A 88 6.38 -15.01 23.61
CA ALA A 88 7.12 -16.28 23.63
C ALA A 88 8.35 -16.20 24.54
N LEU A 89 9.10 -15.10 24.50
CA LEU A 89 10.26 -14.89 25.36
C LEU A 89 9.85 -14.86 26.85
N PHE A 90 8.74 -14.21 27.17
CA PHE A 90 8.22 -14.11 28.53
C PHE A 90 7.84 -15.49 29.10
N LEU A 91 7.19 -16.34 28.30
CA LEU A 91 6.87 -17.72 28.69
C LEU A 91 8.12 -18.55 29.01
N ILE A 92 9.18 -18.43 28.21
CA ILE A 92 10.45 -19.15 28.45
C ILE A 92 11.08 -18.73 29.78
N VAL A 93 11.05 -17.44 30.11
CA VAL A 93 11.57 -16.91 31.38
C VAL A 93 10.77 -17.46 32.56
N ILE A 94 9.43 -17.45 32.48
CA ILE A 94 8.57 -18.00 33.54
C ILE A 94 8.85 -19.49 33.77
N ILE A 95 8.90 -20.28 32.70
CA ILE A 95 9.18 -21.72 32.79
C ILE A 95 10.55 -21.96 33.42
N SER A 96 11.57 -21.18 33.03
CA SER A 96 12.92 -21.29 33.61
C SER A 96 12.95 -21.00 35.10
N ILE A 97 12.19 -19.99 35.56
CA ILE A 97 12.07 -19.66 36.98
C ILE A 97 11.35 -20.78 37.73
N LEU A 98 10.26 -21.32 37.18
CA LEU A 98 9.51 -22.42 37.79
C LEU A 98 10.36 -23.69 37.93
N ILE A 99 11.15 -24.05 36.90
CA ILE A 99 12.08 -25.19 36.96
C ILE A 99 13.13 -24.95 38.04
N LYS A 100 13.72 -23.75 38.10
CA LYS A 100 14.74 -23.41 39.10
C LYS A 100 14.18 -23.43 40.52
N LEU A 101 12.93 -23.02 40.72
CA LEU A 101 12.29 -23.03 42.04
C LEU A 101 11.88 -24.45 42.46
N SER A 102 11.43 -25.28 41.52
CA SER A 102 11.03 -26.67 41.75
C SER A 102 12.22 -27.61 41.97
N GLY A 103 13.35 -27.38 41.29
CA GLY A 103 14.57 -28.19 41.45
C GLY A 103 15.44 -27.84 42.66
N ASN A 104 15.03 -26.86 43.49
CA ASN A 104 15.77 -26.40 44.67
C ASN A 104 15.01 -26.73 45.99
N LEU A 105 14.00 -27.60 45.91
CA LEU A 105 13.27 -28.26 47.00
C LEU A 105 13.73 -29.72 47.10
#